data_AF-A0A7I9YTC7-F1
#
_entry.id   AF-A0A7I9YTC7-F1
#
_cell.length_a   1.000
_cell.length_b   1.000
_cell.length_c   1.000
_cell.angle_alpha   90.00
_cell.angle_beta   90.00
_cell.angle_gamma   90.00
#
_symmetry.space_group_name_H-M   'P 1'
#
loop_
_entity.id
_entity.type
_entity.pdbx_description
1 polymer ?
#
loop_
_entity_poly.entity_id
_entity_poly.type
_entity_poly.pdbx_seq_one_letter_code
_entity_poly.pdbx_strand_id
1 'polypeptide(L)'
;MGRAGPGLATRETHWTPAHPKRYSRRLRRVMYMSALTAIRCDPLSKAYYQRKRNEGKRPIAATICLARRRTNVLYALIRDNRTWQPDSPPITQSAA
;
A
#
# COMPACT_ATOMS: atom_id res chain seq x y z
N MET A 1 -38.36 -45.65 -32.00
CA MET A 1 -36.95 -45.33 -31.67
C MET A 1 -36.66 -43.87 -32.01
N GLY A 2 -36.27 -43.04 -31.04
CA GLY A 2 -35.84 -41.65 -31.28
C GLY A 2 -35.58 -40.96 -29.94
N ARG A 3 -34.32 -41.01 -29.51
CA ARG A 3 -33.84 -40.89 -28.12
C ARG A 3 -34.11 -39.54 -27.45
N ALA A 4 -34.30 -39.63 -26.13
CA ALA A 4 -34.22 -38.56 -25.15
C ALA A 4 -32.92 -37.74 -25.26
N GLY A 5 -33.03 -36.44 -24.95
CA GLY A 5 -31.93 -35.47 -25.03
C GLY A 5 -30.87 -35.59 -23.93
N PRO A 6 -29.90 -34.66 -23.93
CA PRO A 6 -29.51 -34.07 -22.66
C PRO A 6 -29.20 -32.57 -22.73
N GLY A 7 -29.70 -31.87 -21.72
CA GLY A 7 -28.90 -30.95 -20.91
C GLY A 7 -28.31 -29.74 -21.62
N LEU A 8 -29.03 -28.61 -21.56
CA LEU A 8 -28.44 -27.29 -21.70
C LEU A 8 -27.38 -27.12 -20.59
N ALA A 9 -26.14 -27.38 -20.96
CA ALA A 9 -24.96 -27.21 -20.13
C ALA A 9 -24.92 -25.77 -19.60
N THR A 10 -25.04 -25.67 -18.29
CA THR A 10 -24.71 -24.52 -17.46
C THR A 10 -23.38 -23.93 -17.94
N ARG A 11 -23.43 -22.67 -18.40
CA ARG A 11 -22.23 -21.87 -18.66
C ARG A 11 -21.51 -21.66 -17.33
N GLU A 12 -20.59 -22.56 -17.02
CA GLU A 12 -19.63 -22.38 -15.95
C GLU A 12 -18.82 -21.12 -16.25
N THR A 13 -19.10 -20.06 -15.51
CA THR A 13 -18.25 -18.89 -15.43
C THR A 13 -17.00 -19.34 -14.69
N HIS A 14 -16.01 -19.82 -15.44
CA HIS A 14 -14.66 -20.00 -14.91
C HIS A 14 -14.25 -18.65 -14.32
N TRP A 15 -14.27 -18.57 -12.99
CA TRP A 15 -13.81 -17.39 -12.29
C TRP A 15 -12.31 -17.31 -12.60
N THR A 16 -11.93 -16.47 -13.55
CA THR A 16 -10.53 -16.09 -13.71
C THR A 16 -10.24 -15.10 -12.60
N PRO A 17 -9.17 -15.30 -11.80
CA PRO A 17 -8.71 -14.28 -10.91
C PRO A 17 -8.41 -13.03 -11.70
N ALA A 18 -9.28 -12.03 -11.59
CA ALA A 18 -8.99 -10.68 -12.02
C ALA A 18 -7.76 -10.25 -11.21
N HIS A 19 -6.59 -10.40 -11.81
CA HIS A 19 -5.34 -9.97 -11.20
C HIS A 19 -5.50 -8.49 -10.85
N PRO A 20 -5.43 -8.10 -9.57
CA PRO A 20 -5.77 -6.75 -9.16
C PRO A 20 -4.98 -5.76 -10.00
N LYS A 21 -5.75 -4.92 -10.72
CA LYS A 21 -5.26 -4.10 -11.82
C LYS A 21 -4.24 -3.09 -11.30
N ARG A 22 -2.97 -3.46 -11.44
CA ARG A 22 -1.78 -2.61 -11.57
C ARG A 22 -1.66 -1.48 -10.55
N TYR A 23 -1.01 -1.76 -9.43
CA TYR A 23 -0.31 -0.69 -8.70
C TYR A 23 0.71 -0.02 -9.63
N SER A 24 0.87 1.29 -9.52
CA SER A 24 1.83 2.03 -10.35
C SER A 24 3.25 1.69 -9.92
N ARG A 25 3.97 0.92 -10.75
CA ARG A 25 5.37 0.53 -10.50
C ARG A 25 6.29 1.75 -10.32
N ARG A 26 6.00 2.83 -11.06
CA ARG A 26 6.73 4.10 -10.97
C ARG A 26 6.58 4.73 -9.58
N LEU A 27 5.35 4.88 -9.09
CA LEU A 27 5.10 5.43 -7.75
C LEU A 27 5.76 4.58 -6.68
N ARG A 28 5.64 3.26 -6.75
CA ARG A 28 6.30 2.35 -5.82
C ARG A 28 7.82 2.55 -5.82
N ARG A 29 8.44 2.69 -6.99
CA ARG A 29 9.89 2.92 -7.11
C ARG A 29 10.30 4.26 -6.50
N VAL A 30 9.58 5.34 -6.78
CA VAL A 30 9.86 6.67 -6.23
C VAL A 30 9.71 6.65 -4.69
N MET A 31 8.63 6.06 -4.19
CA MET A 31 8.39 5.92 -2.75
C MET A 31 9.43 5.03 -2.06
N TYR A 32 9.91 4.00 -2.75
CA TYR A 32 11.00 3.15 -2.26
C TYR A 32 12.31 3.93 -2.13
N MET A 33 12.69 4.71 -3.15
CA MET A 33 13.89 5.55 -3.09
C MET A 33 13.77 6.63 -2.01
N SER A 34 12.58 7.25 -1.89
CA SER A 34 12.28 8.20 -0.82
C SER A 34 12.44 7.58 0.57
N ALA A 35 12.00 6.34 0.76
CA ALA A 35 12.15 5.61 2.02
C ALA A 35 13.63 5.32 2.35
N LEU A 36 14.45 4.94 1.36
CA LEU A 36 15.89 4.72 1.57
C LEU A 36 16.64 5.99 2.00
N THR A 37 16.27 7.14 1.44
CA THR A 37 16.82 8.43 1.89
C THR A 37 16.30 8.80 3.29
N ALA A 38 15.01 8.59 3.56
CA ALA A 38 14.43 8.88 4.87
C ALA A 38 15.08 8.06 6.01
N ILE A 39 15.45 6.79 5.76
CA ILE A 39 16.17 5.97 6.76
C ILE A 39 17.54 6.59 7.14
N ARG A 40 18.16 7.34 6.22
CA ARG A 40 19.49 7.96 6.43
C ARG A 40 19.38 9.34 7.07
N CYS A 41 18.39 10.13 6.65
CA CYS A 41 18.29 11.55 7.01
C CYS A 41 17.37 11.83 8.20
N ASP A 42 16.39 10.96 8.50
CA ASP A 42 15.38 11.20 9.53
C ASP A 42 15.44 10.14 10.65
N PRO A 43 15.69 10.54 11.91
CA PRO A 43 15.75 9.61 13.05
C PRO A 43 14.41 8.90 13.31
N LEU A 44 13.26 9.55 13.05
CA LEU A 44 11.94 8.94 13.27
C LEU A 44 11.68 7.80 12.27
N SER A 45 12.02 8.02 11.01
CA SER A 45 11.96 7.00 9.95
C SER A 45 12.92 5.85 10.23
N LYS A 46 14.13 6.12 10.74
CA LYS A 46 15.11 5.10 11.15
C LYS A 46 14.59 4.24 12.30
N ALA A 47 14.03 4.85 13.34
CA ALA A 47 13.45 4.13 14.47
C ALA A 47 12.29 3.22 14.03
N TYR A 48 11.42 3.70 13.13
CA TYR A 48 10.35 2.88 12.57
C TYR A 48 10.88 1.68 11.77
N TYR A 49 11.91 1.89 10.95
CA TYR A 49 12.56 0.81 10.20
C TYR A 49 13.18 -0.24 11.13
N GLN A 50 13.89 0.20 12.18
CA GLN A 50 14.47 -0.69 13.19
C GLN A 50 13.40 -1.49 13.93
N ARG A 51 12.29 -0.86 14.34
CA ARG A 51 11.15 -1.58 14.93
C ARG A 51 10.64 -2.67 14.00
N LYS A 52 10.52 -2.39 12.70
CA LYS A 52 10.13 -3.42 11.71
C LYS A 52 11.17 -4.51 11.52
N ARG A 53 12.46 -4.22 11.71
CA ARG A 53 13.53 -5.24 11.73
C ARG A 53 13.46 -6.13 12.98
N ASN A 54 13.14 -5.54 14.13
CA ASN A 54 12.98 -6.26 15.40
C ASN A 54 11.73 -7.16 15.39
N GLU A 55 10.69 -6.78 14.64
CA GLU A 55 9.53 -7.65 14.32
C GLU A 55 9.90 -8.86 13.42
N GLY A 56 11.18 -9.08 13.09
CA GLY A 56 11.64 -10.21 12.27
C GLY A 56 11.43 -10.03 10.76
N LYS A 57 11.03 -8.82 10.30
CA LYS A 57 10.76 -8.61 8.87
C LYS A 57 12.05 -8.49 8.07
N ARG A 58 12.04 -9.08 6.88
CA ARG A 58 13.11 -8.93 5.89
C ARG A 58 13.37 -7.43 5.61
N PRO A 59 14.64 -7.01 5.41
CA PRO A 59 14.99 -5.61 5.13
C PRO A 59 14.10 -4.96 4.06
N ILE A 60 13.89 -5.66 2.94
CA ILE A 60 13.07 -5.18 1.82
C ILE A 60 11.61 -4.93 2.26
N ALA A 61 11.04 -5.83 3.07
CA ALA A 61 9.69 -5.70 3.57
C ALA A 61 9.56 -4.52 4.56
N ALA A 62 10.55 -4.32 5.42
CA ALA A 62 10.61 -3.17 6.33
C ALA A 62 10.66 -1.84 5.55
N THR A 63 11.47 -1.76 4.48
CA THR A 63 11.51 -0.59 3.60
C THR A 63 10.19 -0.37 2.86
N ILE A 64 9.53 -1.43 2.40
CA ILE A 64 8.19 -1.32 1.77
C ILE A 64 7.15 -0.82 2.78
N CYS A 65 7.18 -1.31 4.03
CA CYS A 65 6.32 -0.80 5.09
C CYS A 65 6.53 0.69 5.34
N LEU A 66 7.78 1.16 5.34
CA LEU A 66 8.08 2.59 5.47
C LEU A 66 7.60 3.39 4.25
N ALA A 67 7.84 2.89 3.03
CA ALA A 67 7.36 3.52 1.80
C ALA A 67 5.82 3.69 1.82
N ARG A 68 5.09 2.65 2.26
CA ARG A 68 3.62 2.72 2.43
C ARG A 68 3.20 3.78 3.45
N ARG A 69 3.88 3.86 4.60
CA ARG A 69 3.62 4.90 5.60
C ARG A 69 3.78 6.30 5.00
N ARG A 70 4.82 6.53 4.19
CA ARG A 70 5.06 7.81 3.51
C ARG A 70 3.97 8.12 2.47
N THR A 71 3.52 7.11 1.73
CA THR A 71 2.38 7.27 0.80
C THR A 71 1.10 7.66 1.54
N ASN A 72 0.81 7.05 2.71
CA ASN A 72 -0.36 7.40 3.50
C ASN A 72 -0.31 8.84 4.01
N VAL A 73 0.87 9.29 4.44
CA VAL A 73 1.09 10.69 4.82
C VAL A 73 0.84 11.63 3.65
N LEU A 74 1.43 11.35 2.48
CA LEU A 74 1.22 12.17 1.29
C LEU A 74 -0.26 12.22 0.89
N TYR A 75 -0.94 11.08 0.96
CA TYR A 75 -2.37 11.00 0.70
C TYR A 75 -3.18 11.85 1.68
N ALA A 76 -2.86 11.82 2.97
CA ALA A 76 -3.50 12.67 3.97
C ALA A 76 -3.27 14.16 3.70
N LEU A 77 -2.05 14.56 3.35
CA LEU A 77 -1.74 15.96 3.00
C LEU A 77 -2.54 16.45 1.78
N ILE A 78 -2.63 15.62 0.74
CA ILE A 78 -3.41 15.94 -0.46
C ILE A 78 -4.91 16.01 -0.12
N ARG A 79 -5.41 15.05 0.66
CA ARG A 79 -6.81 15.00 1.09
C ARG A 79 -7.19 16.25 1.89
N ASP A 80 -6.31 16.67 2.79
CA ASP A 80 -6.56 17.78 3.70
C ASP A 80 -6.14 19.13 3.12
N ASN A 81 -5.60 19.16 1.89
CA ASN A 81 -5.01 20.32 1.23
C ASN A 81 -4.01 21.08 2.12
N ARG A 82 -3.21 20.34 2.90
CA ARG A 82 -2.26 20.87 3.88
C ARG A 82 -0.82 20.61 3.46
N THR A 83 0.07 21.53 3.82
CA THR A 83 1.52 21.35 3.64
C THR A 83 2.10 20.51 4.78
N TRP A 84 3.19 19.80 4.50
CA TRP A 84 3.89 19.01 5.52
C TRP A 84 4.53 19.94 6.56
N GLN A 85 4.27 19.67 7.83
CA GLN A 85 4.90 20.36 8.96
C GLN A 85 5.72 19.33 9.76
N PRO A 86 6.97 19.64 10.13
CA PRO A 86 7.83 18.74 10.91
C PRO A 86 7.32 18.55 12.33
N ASP A 87 6.76 19.61 12.91
CA ASP A 87 5.95 19.56 14.12
C ASP A 87 4.55 19.08 13.73
N SER A 88 4.09 18.00 14.36
CA SER A 88 2.80 17.39 14.06
C SER A 88 1.71 18.47 14.04
N PRO A 89 0.90 18.59 12.97
CA PRO A 89 -0.32 19.36 13.09
C PRO A 89 -1.16 18.72 14.20
N PRO A 90 -1.91 19.49 14.99
CA PRO A 90 -2.88 18.92 15.91
C PRO A 90 -3.77 17.99 15.11
N ILE A 91 -3.97 16.76 15.61
CA ILE A 91 -4.92 15.82 15.02
C ILE A 91 -6.26 16.56 15.03
N THR A 92 -6.68 17.11 13.89
CA THR A 92 -8.02 17.65 13.74
C THR A 92 -8.93 16.44 13.81
N GLN A 93 -9.39 16.13 15.03
CA GLN A 93 -10.45 15.15 15.25
C GLN A 93 -11.60 15.62 14.38
N SER A 94 -11.90 14.86 13.32
CA SER A 94 -13.08 15.14 12.51
C SER A 94 -14.28 15.04 13.44
N ALA A 95 -14.93 16.19 13.68
CA ALA A 95 -16.17 16.26 14.45
C ALA A 95 -17.21 15.36 13.77
N ALA A 96 -17.82 14.49 14.57
CA ALA A 96 -18.91 13.61 14.19
C ALA A 96 -20.18 14.39 13.85
#